data_AF-A0A5M3XGT8-F1
#
_entry.id   AF-A0A5M3XGT8-F1
#
_cell.length_a   1.000
_cell.length_b   1.000
_cell.length_c   1.000
_cell.angle_alpha   90.00
_cell.angle_beta   90.00
_cell.angle_gamma   90.00
#
_symmetry.space_group_name_H-M   'P 1'
#
loop_
_entity.id
_entity.type
_entity.pdbx_description
1 polymer ?
#
loop_
_entity_poly.entity_id
_entity_poly.type
_entity_poly.pdbx_seq_one_letter_code
_entity_poly.pdbx_strand_id
1 'polypeptide(L)'
;MRARPERAFYFRLASHLHMTVGRLLNEIGSRELTEWQVYERMAGPLGPVRDDYLAAQVAATVINVNRGKGKRARGIEAVRLRWDSREPVDPAELYSRVQKINARLGGNDIRLQPTPQD
;
A
#
# COMPACT_ATOMS: atom_id res chain seq x y z
N MET A 1 2.12 3.15 9.84
CA MET A 1 1.38 1.87 9.74
C MET A 1 2.28 0.64 9.83
N ARG A 2 3.47 0.59 9.21
CA ARG A 2 4.36 -0.60 9.25
C ARG A 2 4.80 -1.04 10.65
N ALA A 3 4.97 -0.10 11.59
CA ALA A 3 5.29 -0.41 12.99
C ALA A 3 4.09 -0.89 13.83
N ARG A 4 2.86 -0.76 13.31
CA ARG A 4 1.59 -1.09 13.98
C ARG A 4 0.56 -1.60 12.97
N PRO A 5 0.76 -2.79 12.37
CA PRO A 5 -0.14 -3.35 11.38
C PRO A 5 -1.58 -3.50 11.90
N GLU A 6 -1.75 -3.69 13.21
CA GLU A 6 -3.04 -3.73 13.90
C GLU A 6 -3.84 -2.42 13.73
N ARG A 7 -3.18 -1.26 13.58
CA ARG A 7 -3.88 0.00 13.29
C ARG A 7 -4.51 0.01 11.91
N ALA A 8 -3.98 -0.74 10.94
CA ALA A 8 -4.56 -0.79 9.60
C ALA A 8 -5.97 -1.38 9.61
N PHE A 9 -6.23 -2.35 10.49
CA PHE A 9 -7.57 -2.89 10.70
C PHE A 9 -8.55 -1.80 11.15
N TYR A 10 -8.19 -0.97 12.15
CA TYR A 10 -9.07 0.10 12.62
C TYR A 10 -9.41 1.12 11.53
N PHE A 11 -8.44 1.47 10.67
CA PHE A 11 -8.73 2.37 9.54
C PHE A 11 -9.70 1.75 8.53
N ARG A 12 -9.57 0.45 8.22
CA ARG A 12 -10.51 -0.25 7.34
C ARG A 12 -11.90 -0.33 7.94
N LEU A 13 -12.00 -0.74 9.21
CA LEU A 13 -13.28 -0.84 9.90
C LEU A 13 -13.96 0.53 10.05
N ALA A 14 -13.22 1.55 10.49
CA ALA A 14 -13.75 2.92 10.61
C ALA A 14 -14.25 3.46 9.26
N SER A 15 -13.51 3.21 8.17
CA SER A 15 -13.96 3.58 6.82
C SER A 15 -15.21 2.80 6.39
N HIS A 16 -15.31 1.52 6.72
CA HIS A 16 -16.48 0.68 6.42
C HIS A 16 -17.73 1.16 7.16
N LEU A 17 -17.58 1.62 8.41
CA LEU A 17 -18.66 2.16 9.24
C LEU A 17 -18.86 3.67 9.05
N HIS A 18 -18.18 4.29 8.08
CA HIS A 18 -18.25 5.73 7.78
C HIS A 18 -18.01 6.65 9.00
N MET A 19 -17.01 6.31 9.83
CA MET A 19 -16.64 7.09 11.00
C MET A 19 -15.11 7.25 11.14
N THR A 20 -14.68 8.09 12.08
CA THR A 20 -13.25 8.26 12.38
C THR A 20 -12.76 7.15 13.31
N VAL A 21 -11.45 6.85 13.28
CA VAL A 21 -10.85 5.85 14.19
C VAL A 21 -10.99 6.27 15.66
N GLY A 22 -10.94 7.57 15.97
CA GLY A 22 -11.12 8.07 17.33
C GLY A 22 -12.52 7.76 17.87
N ARG A 23 -13.55 7.97 17.04
CA ARG A 23 -14.94 7.63 17.38
C ARG A 23 -15.12 6.12 17.54
N LEU A 24 -14.60 5.33 16.58
CA LEU A 24 -14.62 3.87 16.63
C LEU A 24 -14.08 3.34 17.97
N LEU A 25 -12.92 3.82 18.41
CA LEU A 25 -12.26 3.36 19.64
C LEU A 25 -12.93 3.89 20.93
N ASN A 26 -13.80 4.89 20.81
CA ASN A 26 -14.59 5.40 21.93
C ASN A 26 -15.93 4.67 22.08
N GLU A 27 -16.56 4.30 20.96
CA GLU A 27 -17.90 3.69 20.94
C GLU A 27 -17.86 2.15 20.93
N ILE A 28 -16.86 1.54 20.31
CA ILE A 28 -16.78 0.08 20.14
C ILE A 28 -15.75 -0.53 21.08
N GLY A 29 -16.22 -1.46 21.93
CA GLY A 29 -15.39 -2.16 22.91
C GLY A 29 -14.43 -3.19 22.28
N SER A 30 -13.40 -3.56 23.03
CA SER A 30 -12.36 -4.51 22.59
C SER A 30 -12.92 -5.88 22.14
N ARG A 31 -13.97 -6.37 22.81
CA ARG A 31 -14.66 -7.62 22.45
C ARG A 31 -15.24 -7.54 21.04
N GLU A 32 -16.03 -6.51 20.77
CA GLU A 32 -16.65 -6.33 19.45
C GLU A 32 -15.59 -6.05 18.37
N LEU A 33 -14.54 -5.27 18.67
CA LEU A 33 -13.40 -5.11 17.75
C LEU A 33 -12.75 -6.46 17.41
N THR A 34 -12.67 -7.38 18.36
CA THR A 34 -12.14 -8.73 18.12
C THR A 34 -13.09 -9.54 17.24
N GLU A 35 -14.39 -9.44 17.45
CA GLU A 35 -15.41 -10.07 16.59
C GLU A 35 -15.32 -9.54 15.15
N TRP A 36 -15.14 -8.23 14.96
CA TRP A 36 -14.90 -7.63 13.65
C TRP A 36 -13.61 -8.14 12.99
N GLN A 37 -12.53 -8.37 13.74
CA GLN A 37 -11.30 -8.97 13.22
C GLN A 37 -11.48 -10.43 12.81
N VAL A 38 -12.29 -11.19 13.54
CA VAL A 38 -12.64 -12.57 13.17
C VAL A 38 -13.51 -12.56 11.92
N TYR A 39 -14.51 -11.68 11.88
CA TYR A 39 -15.38 -11.49 10.73
C TYR A 39 -14.57 -11.15 9.46
N GLU A 40 -13.66 -10.18 9.49
CA GLU A 40 -12.82 -9.83 8.33
C GLU A 40 -11.97 -11.03 7.85
N ARG A 41 -11.47 -11.86 8.77
CA ARG A 41 -10.72 -13.07 8.40
C ARG A 41 -11.58 -14.15 7.74
N MET A 42 -12.85 -14.24 8.11
CA MET A 42 -13.77 -15.26 7.58
C MET A 42 -14.49 -14.80 6.31
N ALA A 43 -14.99 -13.57 6.30
CA ALA A 43 -15.80 -13.00 5.22
C ALA A 43 -14.97 -12.30 4.13
N GLY A 44 -13.70 -12.02 4.42
CA GLY A 44 -12.80 -11.28 3.54
C GLY A 44 -12.59 -9.83 3.99
N PRO A 45 -11.68 -9.10 3.29
CA PRO A 45 -11.24 -7.78 3.71
C PRO A 45 -12.38 -6.76 3.73
N LEU A 46 -12.35 -5.86 4.72
CA LEU A 46 -13.28 -4.74 4.79
C LEU A 46 -12.85 -3.58 3.88
N GLY A 47 -13.84 -2.86 3.38
CA GLY A 47 -13.64 -1.62 2.64
C GLY A 47 -12.98 -1.81 1.25
N PRO A 48 -12.28 -0.77 0.75
CA PRO A 48 -11.80 -0.72 -0.64
C PRO A 48 -10.87 -1.85 -1.06
N VAL A 49 -10.22 -2.54 -0.10
CA VAL A 49 -9.36 -3.69 -0.40
C VAL A 49 -10.17 -4.81 -1.07
N ARG A 50 -11.43 -5.01 -0.70
CA ARG A 50 -12.30 -5.99 -1.37
C ARG A 50 -12.55 -5.60 -2.82
N ASP A 51 -12.75 -4.31 -3.08
CA ASP A 51 -12.98 -3.81 -4.43
C ASP A 51 -11.76 -3.99 -5.33
N ASP A 52 -10.55 -3.81 -4.78
CA ASP A 52 -9.30 -4.12 -5.48
C ASP A 52 -9.21 -5.61 -5.90
N TYR A 53 -9.70 -6.53 -5.05
CA TYR A 53 -9.76 -7.95 -5.39
C TYR A 53 -10.80 -8.24 -6.50
N LEU A 54 -11.98 -7.64 -6.42
CA LEU A 54 -13.03 -7.81 -7.42
C LEU A 54 -12.59 -7.26 -8.78
N ALA A 55 -12.00 -6.06 -8.80
CA ALA A 55 -11.45 -5.45 -10.00
C ALA A 55 -10.32 -6.31 -10.60
N ALA A 56 -9.43 -6.82 -9.76
CA ALA A 56 -8.36 -7.72 -10.19
C ALA A 56 -8.89 -9.05 -10.76
N GLN A 57 -9.98 -9.59 -10.20
CA GLN A 57 -10.63 -10.80 -10.72
C GLN A 57 -11.19 -10.58 -12.14
N VAL A 58 -11.86 -9.44 -12.37
CA VAL A 58 -12.36 -9.06 -13.70
C VAL A 58 -11.20 -8.86 -14.67
N ALA A 59 -10.17 -8.12 -14.28
CA ALA A 59 -8.99 -7.87 -15.11
C ALA A 59 -8.24 -9.17 -15.48
N ALA A 60 -8.06 -10.07 -14.52
CA ALA A 60 -7.44 -11.38 -14.76
C ALA A 60 -8.25 -12.21 -15.78
N THR A 61 -9.58 -12.17 -15.68
CA THR A 61 -10.47 -12.83 -16.65
C THR A 61 -10.24 -12.27 -18.06
N VAL A 62 -10.27 -10.95 -18.22
CA VAL A 62 -10.05 -10.29 -19.53
C VAL A 62 -8.68 -10.65 -20.11
N ILE A 63 -7.61 -10.58 -19.31
CA ILE A 63 -6.25 -10.94 -19.72
C ILE A 63 -6.19 -12.42 -20.15
N ASN A 64 -6.83 -13.31 -19.40
CA ASN A 64 -6.75 -14.74 -19.66
C ASN A 64 -7.55 -15.19 -20.88
N VAL A 65 -8.67 -14.53 -21.18
CA VAL A 65 -9.44 -14.78 -22.41
C VAL A 65 -8.68 -14.30 -23.65
N ASN A 66 -7.96 -13.18 -23.53
CA ASN A 66 -7.18 -12.61 -24.63
C ASN A 66 -5.73 -13.13 -24.69
N ARG A 67 -5.37 -14.16 -23.91
CA ARG A 67 -4.00 -14.66 -23.89
C ARG A 67 -3.70 -15.48 -25.16
N GLY A 68 -2.51 -15.28 -25.73
CA GLY A 68 -2.05 -16.06 -26.89
C GLY A 68 -1.95 -17.57 -26.58
N LYS A 69 -2.02 -18.41 -27.63
CA LYS A 69 -1.90 -19.87 -27.51
C LYS A 69 -0.61 -20.27 -26.79
N GLY A 70 -0.72 -21.21 -25.84
CA GLY A 70 0.41 -21.69 -25.05
C GLY A 70 0.90 -20.74 -23.94
N LYS A 71 0.27 -19.56 -23.75
CA LYS A 71 0.63 -18.64 -22.65
C LYS A 71 -0.03 -19.07 -21.34
N ARG A 72 0.73 -18.95 -20.23
CA ARG A 72 0.27 -19.24 -18.86
C ARG A 72 -0.80 -18.23 -18.44
N ALA A 73 -1.84 -18.73 -17.77
CA ALA A 73 -2.86 -17.87 -17.17
C ALA A 73 -2.27 -16.98 -16.05
N ARG A 74 -2.75 -15.75 -15.98
CA ARG A 74 -2.44 -14.79 -14.91
C ARG A 74 -3.45 -14.94 -13.79
N GLY A 75 -2.97 -15.09 -12.57
CA GLY A 75 -3.81 -15.07 -11.37
C GLY A 75 -4.12 -13.64 -10.91
N ILE A 76 -5.07 -13.51 -9.99
CA ILE A 76 -5.52 -12.23 -9.42
C ILE A 76 -4.34 -11.43 -8.85
N GLU A 77 -3.44 -12.08 -8.09
CA GLU A 77 -2.28 -11.42 -7.48
C GLU A 77 -1.28 -10.83 -8.50
N ALA A 78 -1.30 -11.29 -9.75
CA ALA A 78 -0.44 -10.73 -10.80
C ALA A 78 -0.96 -9.41 -11.36
N VAL A 79 -2.23 -9.09 -11.14
CA VAL A 79 -2.93 -7.93 -11.72
C VAL A 79 -3.54 -7.01 -10.67
N ARG A 80 -3.59 -7.46 -9.41
CA ARG A 80 -4.03 -6.65 -8.28
C ARG A 80 -3.09 -5.46 -8.06
N LEU A 81 -3.68 -4.28 -7.84
CA LEU A 81 -2.93 -3.07 -7.52
C LEU A 81 -2.21 -3.23 -6.18
N ARG A 82 -0.99 -2.71 -6.10
CA ARG A 82 -0.21 -2.66 -4.86
C ARG A 82 0.13 -1.21 -4.53
N TRP A 83 -0.49 -0.70 -3.48
CA TRP A 83 -0.30 0.69 -3.05
C TRP A 83 0.97 0.90 -2.22
N ASP A 84 1.38 -0.10 -1.43
CA ASP A 84 2.59 -0.04 -0.58
C ASP A 84 3.78 -0.82 -1.18
N SER A 85 3.78 -1.09 -2.50
CA SER A 85 4.92 -1.72 -3.17
C SER A 85 6.01 -0.69 -3.45
N ARG A 86 6.81 -0.37 -2.42
CA ARG A 86 8.20 0.01 -2.65
C ARG A 86 9.04 -1.18 -2.24
N GLU A 87 9.74 -1.79 -3.21
CA GLU A 87 10.96 -2.51 -2.89
C GLU A 87 11.80 -1.58 -1.97
N PRO A 88 12.38 -2.10 -0.88
CA PRO A 88 13.28 -1.31 -0.06
C PRO A 88 14.41 -0.80 -0.97
N VAL A 89 14.37 0.47 -1.34
CA VAL A 89 15.48 1.10 -2.06
C VAL A 89 16.56 1.35 -1.03
N ASP A 90 17.75 0.80 -1.26
CA ASP A 90 18.93 1.05 -0.44
C ASP A 90 19.11 2.58 -0.28
N PRO A 91 19.23 3.11 0.96
CA PRO A 91 19.47 4.53 1.18
C PRO A 91 20.60 5.12 0.31
N ALA A 92 21.68 4.36 0.09
CA ALA A 92 22.78 4.81 -0.77
C ALA A 92 22.35 4.95 -2.24
N GLU A 93 21.53 4.02 -2.74
CA GLU A 93 20.95 4.07 -4.07
C GLU A 93 19.98 5.24 -4.22
N LEU A 94 19.13 5.48 -3.22
CA LEU A 94 18.19 6.61 -3.20
C LEU A 94 18.97 7.94 -3.26
N TYR A 95 20.04 8.04 -2.48
CA TYR A 95 20.90 9.21 -2.45
C TYR A 95 21.58 9.46 -3.80
N SER A 96 22.13 8.42 -4.42
CA SER A 96 22.70 8.51 -5.78
C SER A 96 21.68 8.98 -6.82
N ARG A 97 20.44 8.49 -6.74
CA ARG A 97 19.34 8.93 -7.63
C ARG A 97 19.02 10.41 -7.43
N VAL A 98 18.90 10.86 -6.18
CA VAL A 98 18.63 12.27 -5.86
C VAL A 98 19.75 13.18 -6.38
N GLN A 99 21.01 12.82 -6.16
CA GLN A 99 22.15 13.59 -6.65
C GLN A 99 22.15 13.72 -8.18
N LYS A 100 21.89 12.62 -8.91
CA LYS A 100 21.79 12.63 -10.38
C LYS A 100 20.67 13.54 -10.88
N ILE A 101 19.50 13.52 -10.21
CA ILE A 101 18.38 14.39 -10.56
C ILE A 101 18.71 15.85 -10.27
N ASN A 102 19.27 16.14 -9.09
CA ASN A 102 19.64 17.49 -8.69
C ASN A 102 20.63 18.12 -9.68
N ALA A 103 21.67 17.38 -10.05
CA ALA A 103 22.65 17.81 -11.05
C ALA A 103 22.01 18.06 -12.44
N ARG A 104 21.09 17.19 -12.89
CA ARG A 104 20.37 17.37 -14.16
C ARG A 104 19.45 18.59 -14.15
N LEU A 105 18.96 18.99 -12.99
CA LEU A 105 18.12 20.18 -12.81
C LEU A 105 18.95 21.44 -12.49
N GLY A 106 20.28 21.36 -12.50
CA GLY A 106 21.18 22.48 -12.23
C GLY A 106 21.26 22.90 -10.77
N GLY A 107 20.79 22.07 -9.84
CA GLY A 107 20.87 22.35 -8.41
C GLY A 107 22.22 21.92 -7.81
N ASN A 108 22.70 22.72 -6.86
CA ASN A 108 23.93 22.46 -6.12
C ASN A 108 23.61 21.88 -4.73
N ASP A 109 24.23 20.75 -4.38
CA ASP A 109 24.11 20.16 -3.04
C ASP A 109 25.06 20.86 -2.07
N ILE A 110 24.52 21.71 -1.20
CA ILE A 110 25.28 22.50 -0.21
C ILE A 110 26.05 21.64 0.79
N ARG A 111 25.68 20.35 0.95
CA ARG A 111 26.40 19.43 1.86
C ARG A 111 27.73 18.96 1.29
N LEU A 112 27.95 19.16 -0.01
CA LEU A 112 29.20 18.86 -0.70
C LEU A 112 30.07 20.10 -0.89
N GLN A 113 29.59 21.28 -0.50
CA GLN A 113 30.40 22.48 -0.52
C GLN A 113 31.30 22.48 0.72
N PRO A 114 32.59 22.81 0.56
CA PRO A 114 33.44 23.04 1.73
C PRO A 114 32.82 24.17 2.55
N THR A 115 32.65 23.96 3.85
CA THR A 115 32.20 25.00 4.78
C THR A 115 33.07 26.23 4.58
N PRO A 116 32.48 27.44 4.43
CA PRO A 116 33.26 28.66 4.39
C PRO A 116 34.18 28.70 5.61
N GLN A 117 35.48 28.86 5.38
CA GLN A 117 36.43 29.11 6.46
C GLN A 117 36.17 30.55 6.95
N ASP A 118 35.79 30.67 8.22
CA ASP A 118 35.67 31.95 8.93
C ASP A 118 37.03 32.66 9.03
#